data_AF-A0A250KMF0-F1
#
_entry.id   AF-A0A250KMF0-F1
#
_cell.length_a   1.000
_cell.length_b   1.000
_cell.length_c   1.000
_cell.angle_alpha   90.00
_cell.angle_beta   90.00
_cell.angle_gamma   90.00
#
_symmetry.space_group_name_H-M   'P 1'
#
loop_
_entity.id
_entity.type
_entity.pdbx_description
1 polymer ?
#
loop_
_entity_poly.entity_id
_entity_poly.type
_entity_poly.pdbx_seq_one_letter_code
_entity_poly.pdbx_strand_id
1 'polypeptide(L)'
;MRSLGIKEIVVLLGHKGFEISKVLGNGSHFGVSIKYVEQSDCLGIAHAVGQIEPYVHKPFLLFLGDIYFFADNIQDILQKFEQQGGGGVLATKLEDDMSAICRNYSIIQDSEGRVIRVIEKPRYVTNNLKGVGLYLFDLHIFDAIRRTPRTAMRNEYELTDSIQVFIDDGNYVGTANVVTDDLNVTYPSDLLSINLKILRDNDLDTLIGAGSDIHPDCQIINSVVGENVTIAEPCIIRDSMIFPFVQITSKCAVEKSIITPETTIRCNLRSEPHVELR
;
A
#
# COMPACT_ATOMS: atom_id res chain seq x y z
N MET A 1 -8.49 -8.90 -2.85
CA MET A 1 -9.62 -8.67 -3.78
C MET A 1 -10.26 -9.96 -4.29
N ARG A 2 -9.57 -10.84 -5.04
CA ARG A 2 -10.17 -12.10 -5.52
C ARG A 2 -10.77 -12.98 -4.42
N SER A 3 -10.05 -13.13 -3.30
CA SER A 3 -10.51 -13.86 -2.12
C SER A 3 -11.78 -13.28 -1.48
N LEU A 4 -12.09 -12.02 -1.77
CA LEU A 4 -13.33 -11.34 -1.38
C LEU A 4 -14.45 -11.49 -2.43
N GLY A 5 -14.23 -12.27 -3.48
CA GLY A 5 -15.18 -12.44 -4.58
C GLY A 5 -15.16 -11.33 -5.64
N ILE A 6 -14.29 -10.34 -5.51
CA ILE A 6 -14.14 -9.26 -6.50
C ILE A 6 -13.45 -9.82 -7.76
N LYS A 7 -14.14 -9.72 -8.90
CA LYS A 7 -13.66 -10.22 -10.21
C LYS A 7 -13.35 -9.12 -11.21
N GLU A 8 -13.90 -7.92 -11.02
CA GLU A 8 -13.70 -6.78 -11.90
C GLU A 8 -12.87 -5.74 -11.16
N ILE A 9 -11.75 -5.34 -11.75
CA ILE A 9 -10.81 -4.38 -11.17
C ILE A 9 -10.57 -3.27 -12.18
N VAL A 10 -10.71 -2.03 -11.73
CA VAL A 10 -10.29 -0.86 -12.50
C VAL A 10 -8.97 -0.38 -11.94
N VAL A 11 -7.95 -0.32 -12.79
CA VAL A 11 -6.62 0.22 -12.45
C VAL A 11 -6.47 1.56 -13.14
N LEU A 12 -6.36 2.61 -12.33
CA LEU A 12 -6.03 3.93 -12.84
C LEU A 12 -4.52 4.02 -13.08
N LEU A 13 -4.14 4.36 -14.29
CA LEU A 13 -2.76 4.47 -14.73
C LEU A 13 -2.36 5.93 -14.85
N GLY A 14 -1.27 6.30 -14.19
CA GLY A 14 -0.56 7.56 -14.42
C GLY A 14 0.77 7.32 -15.12
N HIS A 15 1.82 7.95 -14.59
CA HIS A 15 3.19 7.79 -15.07
C HIS A 15 3.62 6.30 -15.12
N LYS A 16 4.29 5.91 -16.22
CA LYS A 16 4.71 4.51 -16.50
C LYS A 16 3.57 3.48 -16.52
N GLY A 17 2.34 3.90 -16.84
CA GLY A 17 1.19 3.00 -16.96
C GLY A 17 1.40 1.80 -17.88
N PHE A 18 2.20 1.95 -18.94
CA PHE A 18 2.57 0.83 -19.83
C PHE A 18 3.33 -0.30 -19.10
N GLU A 19 4.31 0.04 -18.26
CA GLU A 19 5.08 -0.98 -17.53
C GLU A 19 4.19 -1.72 -16.53
N ILE A 20 3.28 -0.99 -15.85
CA ILE A 20 2.32 -1.55 -14.91
C ILE A 20 1.36 -2.51 -15.63
N SER A 21 0.76 -2.07 -16.73
CA SER A 21 -0.19 -2.88 -17.50
C SER A 21 0.45 -4.09 -18.17
N LYS A 22 1.74 -4.00 -18.57
CA LYS A 22 2.51 -5.14 -19.08
C LYS A 22 2.68 -6.24 -18.03
N VAL A 23 2.94 -5.86 -16.78
CA VAL A 23 3.10 -6.82 -15.66
C VAL A 23 1.76 -7.41 -15.24
N LEU A 24 0.73 -6.59 -15.08
CA LEU A 24 -0.59 -7.03 -14.61
C LEU A 24 -1.42 -7.74 -15.71
N GLY A 25 -1.13 -7.47 -16.98
CA GLY A 25 -1.84 -8.04 -18.13
C GLY A 25 -3.34 -7.71 -18.11
N ASN A 26 -4.19 -8.64 -18.53
CA ASN A 26 -5.65 -8.47 -18.39
C ASN A 26 -6.21 -9.00 -17.05
N GLY A 27 -5.34 -9.42 -16.12
CA GLY A 27 -5.75 -10.02 -14.84
C GLY A 27 -6.07 -11.53 -14.88
N SER A 28 -6.13 -12.15 -16.05
CA SER A 28 -6.57 -13.55 -16.18
C SER A 28 -5.71 -14.54 -15.39
N HIS A 29 -4.38 -14.34 -15.33
CA HIS A 29 -3.47 -15.14 -14.51
C HIS A 29 -3.80 -15.06 -13.00
N PHE A 30 -4.37 -13.94 -12.55
CA PHE A 30 -4.82 -13.77 -11.17
C PHE A 30 -6.27 -14.25 -10.96
N GLY A 31 -7.01 -14.61 -12.00
CA GLY A 31 -8.42 -15.01 -11.92
C GLY A 31 -9.40 -13.83 -11.80
N VAL A 32 -9.02 -12.66 -12.31
CA VAL A 32 -9.81 -11.42 -12.33
C VAL A 32 -9.76 -10.79 -13.73
N SER A 33 -10.60 -9.79 -13.99
CA SER A 33 -10.58 -8.95 -15.20
C SER A 33 -10.15 -7.55 -14.82
N ILE A 34 -9.05 -7.07 -15.44
CA ILE A 34 -8.52 -5.73 -15.21
C ILE A 34 -8.89 -4.81 -16.38
N LYS A 35 -9.48 -3.66 -16.05
CA LYS A 35 -9.68 -2.54 -16.95
C LYS A 35 -8.73 -1.41 -16.59
N TYR A 36 -8.07 -0.85 -17.59
CA TYR A 36 -7.16 0.28 -17.41
C TYR A 36 -7.85 1.59 -17.78
N VAL A 37 -7.64 2.62 -16.96
CA VAL A 37 -8.11 3.98 -17.19
C VAL A 37 -6.90 4.89 -17.07
N GLU A 38 -6.61 5.69 -18.09
CA GLU A 38 -5.50 6.64 -18.02
C GLU A 38 -5.94 7.92 -17.32
N GLN A 39 -5.09 8.40 -16.42
CA GLN A 39 -5.23 9.71 -15.79
C GLN A 39 -4.27 10.69 -16.46
N SER A 40 -4.82 11.69 -17.16
CA SER A 40 -4.02 12.75 -17.78
C SER A 40 -3.36 13.67 -16.75
N ASP A 41 -4.13 14.08 -15.73
CA ASP A 41 -3.72 15.11 -14.79
C ASP A 41 -3.70 14.61 -13.35
N CYS A 42 -2.55 14.72 -12.67
CA CYS A 42 -2.36 14.36 -11.28
C CYS A 42 -2.87 15.46 -10.33
N LEU A 43 -4.18 15.67 -10.29
CA LEU A 43 -4.82 16.72 -9.47
C LEU A 43 -5.21 16.27 -8.06
N GLY A 44 -4.76 15.10 -7.60
CA GLY A 44 -5.10 14.52 -6.30
C GLY A 44 -5.94 13.24 -6.38
N ILE A 45 -6.07 12.55 -5.25
CA ILE A 45 -6.70 11.22 -5.17
C ILE A 45 -8.21 11.29 -5.45
N ALA A 46 -8.91 12.31 -4.97
CA ALA A 46 -10.34 12.45 -5.26
C ALA A 46 -10.60 12.62 -6.76
N HIS A 47 -9.78 13.42 -7.44
CA HIS A 47 -9.86 13.58 -8.89
C HIS A 47 -9.62 12.25 -9.61
N ALA A 48 -8.60 11.50 -9.19
CA ALA A 48 -8.27 10.17 -9.70
C ALA A 48 -9.47 9.20 -9.59
N VAL A 49 -10.11 9.15 -8.42
CA VAL A 49 -11.30 8.32 -8.20
C VAL A 49 -12.48 8.82 -9.04
N GLY A 50 -12.65 10.13 -9.23
CA GLY A 50 -13.67 10.67 -10.12
C GLY A 50 -13.56 10.16 -11.57
N GLN A 51 -12.35 9.89 -12.07
CA GLN A 51 -12.14 9.38 -13.44
C GLN A 51 -12.64 7.95 -13.64
N ILE A 52 -12.79 7.16 -12.57
CA ILE A 52 -13.28 5.78 -12.66
C ILE A 52 -14.80 5.66 -12.57
N GLU A 53 -15.50 6.74 -12.22
CA GLU A 53 -16.96 6.77 -12.04
C GLU A 53 -17.74 6.10 -13.20
N PRO A 54 -17.45 6.36 -14.49
CA PRO A 54 -18.19 5.76 -15.60
C PRO A 54 -18.10 4.22 -15.69
N TYR A 55 -17.20 3.60 -14.92
CA TYR A 55 -16.91 2.17 -14.96
C TYR A 55 -17.33 1.43 -13.69
N VAL A 56 -17.87 2.14 -12.70
CA VAL A 56 -18.24 1.58 -11.40
C VAL A 56 -19.74 1.74 -11.20
N HIS A 57 -20.45 0.61 -11.06
CA HIS A 57 -21.93 0.57 -11.00
C HIS A 57 -22.48 -0.11 -9.73
N LYS A 58 -21.59 -0.47 -8.81
CA LYS A 58 -21.89 -1.15 -7.55
C LYS A 58 -20.97 -0.60 -6.46
N PRO A 59 -21.26 -0.84 -5.17
CA PRO A 59 -20.29 -0.61 -4.12
C PRO A 59 -18.94 -1.26 -4.46
N PHE A 60 -17.86 -0.55 -4.15
CA PHE A 60 -16.53 -0.90 -4.64
C PHE A 60 -15.48 -0.71 -3.56
N LEU A 61 -14.50 -1.62 -3.57
CA LEU A 61 -13.31 -1.52 -2.76
C LEU A 61 -12.29 -0.64 -3.51
N LEU A 62 -11.83 0.42 -2.85
CA LEU A 62 -10.78 1.30 -3.32
C LEU A 62 -9.54 1.06 -2.45
N PHE A 63 -8.38 0.87 -3.07
CA PHE A 63 -7.10 0.81 -2.37
C PHE A 63 -6.06 1.64 -3.11
N LEU A 64 -5.13 2.23 -2.36
CA LEU A 64 -4.00 2.96 -2.93
C LEU A 64 -2.91 1.96 -3.38
N GLY A 65 -2.48 2.07 -4.64
CA GLY A 65 -1.63 1.07 -5.28
C GLY A 65 -0.18 1.04 -4.83
N ASP A 66 0.25 2.04 -4.06
CA ASP A 66 1.59 2.19 -3.50
C ASP A 66 1.69 1.79 -2.03
N ILE A 67 0.64 1.17 -1.47
CA ILE A 67 0.63 0.72 -0.08
C ILE A 67 0.67 -0.81 -0.04
N TYR A 68 1.63 -1.35 0.71
CA TYR A 68 1.65 -2.75 1.07
C TYR A 68 0.94 -2.95 2.40
N PHE A 69 -0.07 -3.80 2.42
CA PHE A 69 -0.92 -4.06 3.58
C PHE A 69 -0.61 -5.41 4.21
N PHE A 70 -0.35 -5.42 5.51
CA PHE A 70 -0.43 -6.62 6.34
C PHE A 70 -1.85 -6.66 6.91
N ALA A 71 -2.67 -7.58 6.38
CA ALA A 71 -4.09 -7.65 6.68
C ALA A 71 -4.49 -9.08 7.06
N ASP A 72 -5.18 -9.21 8.19
CA ASP A 72 -5.58 -10.52 8.72
C ASP A 72 -7.00 -10.89 8.30
N ASN A 73 -7.93 -9.92 8.37
CA ASN A 73 -9.36 -10.19 8.16
C ASN A 73 -10.05 -9.11 7.33
N ILE A 74 -9.61 -8.95 6.08
CA ILE A 74 -10.17 -7.98 5.15
C ILE A 74 -11.66 -8.23 4.81
N GLN A 75 -12.25 -9.37 5.19
CA GLN A 75 -13.68 -9.62 5.05
C GLN A 75 -14.54 -8.76 5.99
N ASP A 76 -14.01 -8.34 7.14
CA ASP A 76 -14.76 -7.53 8.11
C ASP A 76 -15.18 -6.17 7.53
N ILE A 77 -14.46 -5.65 6.53
CA ILE A 77 -14.86 -4.42 5.84
C ILE A 77 -16.20 -4.60 5.11
N LEU A 78 -16.44 -5.77 4.52
CA LEU A 78 -17.68 -6.10 3.82
C LEU A 78 -18.80 -6.33 4.82
N GLN A 79 -18.53 -7.09 5.88
CA GLN A 79 -19.51 -7.35 6.93
C GLN A 79 -19.98 -6.06 7.59
N LYS A 80 -19.05 -5.13 7.89
CA LYS A 80 -19.39 -3.82 8.45
C LYS A 80 -20.27 -3.01 7.50
N PHE A 81 -19.93 -3.00 6.21
CA PHE A 81 -20.68 -2.30 5.17
C PHE A 81 -22.12 -2.84 5.02
N GLU A 82 -22.30 -4.15 5.06
CA GLU A 82 -23.62 -4.78 5.02
C GLU A 82 -24.43 -4.49 6.28
N GLN A 83 -23.83 -4.62 7.47
CA GLN A 83 -24.50 -4.38 8.75
C GLN A 83 -25.00 -2.95 8.91
N GLN A 84 -24.25 -1.97 8.42
CA GLN A 84 -24.63 -0.56 8.47
C GLN A 84 -25.55 -0.13 7.31
N GLY A 85 -25.85 -1.03 6.35
CA GLY A 85 -26.78 -0.78 5.25
C GLY A 85 -26.23 0.02 4.06
N GLY A 86 -24.91 0.06 3.85
CA GLY A 86 -24.27 0.82 2.77
C GLY A 86 -23.38 1.97 3.24
N GLY A 87 -23.24 3.03 2.43
CA GLY A 87 -22.43 4.19 2.78
C GLY A 87 -20.94 3.99 2.55
N GLY A 88 -20.12 4.16 3.59
CA GLY A 88 -18.67 4.02 3.52
C GLY A 88 -18.07 3.22 4.69
N VAL A 89 -16.99 2.49 4.45
CA VAL A 89 -16.17 1.88 5.49
C VAL A 89 -14.70 2.21 5.22
N LEU A 90 -14.04 2.81 6.21
CA LEU A 90 -12.61 3.12 6.16
C LEU A 90 -11.85 2.00 6.86
N ALA A 91 -10.87 1.40 6.20
CA ALA A 91 -9.92 0.54 6.90
C ALA A 91 -9.04 1.42 7.80
N THR A 92 -8.81 0.95 9.02
CA THR A 92 -8.08 1.68 10.04
C THR A 92 -7.09 0.78 10.76
N LYS A 93 -6.11 1.39 11.42
CA LYS A 93 -5.28 0.75 12.44
C LYS A 93 -5.06 1.69 13.62
N LEU A 94 -4.78 1.12 14.79
CA LEU A 94 -4.22 1.90 15.90
C LEU A 94 -2.73 2.11 15.64
N GLU A 95 -2.28 3.36 15.72
CA GLU A 95 -0.91 3.76 15.40
C GLU A 95 -0.29 4.50 16.60
N ASP A 96 0.78 3.93 17.16
CA ASP A 96 1.48 4.52 18.28
C ASP A 96 2.49 5.61 17.83
N ASP A 97 2.99 5.53 16.58
CA ASP A 97 3.81 6.59 16.00
C ASP A 97 2.94 7.77 15.54
N MET A 98 2.83 8.79 16.39
CA MET A 98 2.11 10.02 16.07
C MET A 98 2.64 10.70 14.80
N SER A 99 3.93 10.55 14.48
CA SER A 99 4.51 11.11 13.26
C SER A 99 3.99 10.38 12.01
N ALA A 100 3.69 9.08 12.10
CA ALA A 100 3.06 8.32 11.04
C ALA A 100 1.62 8.79 10.80
N ILE A 101 0.88 9.15 11.86
CA ILE A 101 -0.45 9.74 11.72
C ILE A 101 -0.38 11.10 11.01
N CYS A 102 0.59 11.96 11.35
CA CYS A 102 0.79 13.26 10.69
C CYS A 102 1.12 13.15 9.19
N ARG A 103 1.63 12.00 8.72
CA ARG A 103 1.93 11.73 7.30
C ARG A 103 0.73 11.14 6.54
N ASN A 104 -0.29 10.67 7.24
CA ASN A 104 -1.50 10.05 6.72
C ASN A 104 -2.73 10.85 7.19
N TYR A 105 -3.90 10.21 7.31
CA TYR A 105 -5.10 10.86 7.84
C TYR A 105 -5.55 10.22 9.14
N SER A 106 -6.08 11.05 10.04
CA SER A 106 -6.71 10.62 11.30
C SER A 106 -8.22 10.60 11.18
N ILE A 107 -8.84 9.76 12.00
CA ILE A 107 -10.28 9.55 12.02
C ILE A 107 -10.80 9.85 13.43
N ILE A 108 -11.87 10.61 13.54
CA ILE A 108 -12.60 10.82 14.79
C ILE A 108 -13.95 10.13 14.67
N GLN A 109 -14.29 9.33 15.67
CA GLN A 109 -15.55 8.61 15.76
C GLN A 109 -16.39 9.12 16.92
N ASP A 110 -17.71 8.93 16.83
CA ASP A 110 -18.60 9.06 17.98
C ASP A 110 -18.59 7.79 18.85
N SER A 111 -19.40 7.78 19.92
CA SER A 111 -19.51 6.66 20.85
C SER A 111 -20.07 5.37 20.24
N GLU A 112 -20.70 5.45 19.06
CA GLU A 112 -21.27 4.30 18.36
C GLU A 112 -20.33 3.78 17.25
N GLY A 113 -19.15 4.39 17.10
CA GLY A 113 -18.15 4.02 16.10
C GLY A 113 -18.46 4.55 14.70
N ARG A 114 -19.38 5.52 14.56
CA ARG A 114 -19.57 6.24 13.30
C ARG A 114 -18.48 7.30 13.17
N VAL A 115 -17.89 7.40 11.99
CA VAL A 115 -16.94 8.46 11.67
C VAL A 115 -17.66 9.79 11.56
N ILE A 116 -17.20 10.78 12.34
CA ILE A 116 -17.72 12.15 12.34
C ILE A 116 -16.75 13.15 11.73
N ARG A 117 -15.45 12.82 11.70
CA ARG A 117 -14.43 13.68 11.10
C ARG A 117 -13.29 12.85 10.52
N VAL A 118 -12.84 13.27 9.34
CA VAL A 118 -11.58 12.81 8.74
C VAL A 118 -10.66 14.01 8.56
N ILE A 119 -9.38 13.87 8.92
CA ILE A 119 -8.40 14.96 8.86
C ILE A 119 -7.16 14.47 8.12
N GLU A 120 -6.91 15.03 6.93
CA GLU A 120 -5.68 14.82 6.17
C GLU A 120 -4.49 15.43 6.88
N LYS A 121 -3.42 14.65 7.06
CA LYS A 121 -2.10 15.08 7.54
C LYS A 121 -2.23 16.05 8.72
N PRO A 122 -2.86 15.61 9.83
CA PRO A 122 -3.18 16.47 10.95
C PRO A 122 -1.89 17.09 11.50
N ARG A 123 -1.88 18.42 11.69
CA ARG A 123 -0.77 19.09 12.38
C ARG A 123 -0.71 18.76 13.88
N TYR A 124 -1.88 18.46 14.45
CA TYR A 124 -2.05 18.08 15.85
C TYR A 124 -2.88 16.80 15.90
N VAL A 125 -2.28 15.74 16.43
CA VAL A 125 -2.92 14.43 16.56
C VAL A 125 -3.74 14.41 17.84
N THR A 126 -5.02 14.07 17.72
CA THR A 126 -5.98 14.04 18.85
C THR A 126 -6.35 12.63 19.30
N ASN A 127 -6.05 11.62 18.49
CA ASN A 127 -6.24 10.20 18.77
C ASN A 127 -5.25 9.35 17.96
N ASN A 128 -5.15 8.07 18.27
CA ASN A 128 -4.25 7.13 17.59
C ASN A 128 -4.92 6.33 16.46
N LEU A 129 -6.12 6.72 16.01
CA LEU A 129 -6.84 6.02 14.96
C LEU A 129 -6.43 6.56 13.58
N LYS A 130 -5.59 5.79 12.89
CA LYS A 130 -5.06 6.11 11.57
C LYS A 130 -5.85 5.38 10.50
N GLY A 131 -6.16 6.05 9.39
CA GLY A 131 -6.63 5.38 8.20
C GLY A 131 -5.49 4.97 7.27
N VAL A 132 -5.66 3.88 6.54
CA VAL A 132 -4.55 3.17 5.86
C VAL A 132 -4.63 3.18 4.34
N GLY A 133 -5.58 3.88 3.73
CA GLY A 133 -5.67 3.92 2.25
C GLY A 133 -6.41 2.75 1.62
N LEU A 134 -7.26 2.06 2.41
CA LEU A 134 -8.19 1.04 1.96
C LEU A 134 -9.61 1.44 2.37
N TYR A 135 -10.54 1.41 1.42
CA TYR A 135 -11.87 1.95 1.57
C TYR A 135 -12.90 1.07 0.87
N LEU A 136 -14.12 1.06 1.39
CA LEU A 136 -15.28 0.50 0.71
C LEU A 136 -16.36 1.57 0.67
N PHE A 137 -16.83 1.92 -0.53
CA PHE A 137 -17.86 2.94 -0.70
C PHE A 137 -19.01 2.43 -1.54
N ASP A 138 -20.20 2.95 -1.30
CA ASP A 138 -21.27 2.98 -2.28
C ASP A 138 -21.03 4.07 -3.33
N LEU A 139 -21.97 4.22 -4.28
CA LEU A 139 -21.82 5.16 -5.39
C LEU A 139 -22.00 6.62 -5.01
N HIS A 140 -22.60 6.94 -3.84
CA HIS A 140 -22.84 8.32 -3.43
C HIS A 140 -21.52 9.07 -3.16
N ILE A 141 -20.41 8.35 -2.97
CA ILE A 141 -19.07 8.95 -2.85
C ILE A 141 -18.72 9.80 -4.08
N PHE A 142 -19.21 9.44 -5.27
CA PHE A 142 -18.96 10.22 -6.48
C PHE A 142 -19.63 11.60 -6.43
N ASP A 143 -20.80 11.73 -5.80
CA ASP A 143 -21.46 13.02 -5.59
C ASP A 143 -20.64 13.93 -4.66
N ALA A 144 -19.96 13.35 -3.67
CA ALA A 144 -19.04 14.06 -2.79
C ALA A 144 -17.73 14.44 -3.51
N ILE A 145 -17.17 13.52 -4.31
CA ILE A 145 -15.98 13.78 -5.15
C ILE A 145 -16.21 14.96 -6.08
N ARG A 146 -17.37 15.02 -6.77
CA ARG A 146 -17.69 16.14 -7.69
C ARG A 146 -17.78 17.52 -7.00
N ARG A 147 -18.00 17.55 -5.68
CA ARG A 147 -18.04 18.77 -4.86
C ARG A 147 -16.79 19.01 -4.03
N THR A 148 -15.77 18.17 -4.16
CA THR A 148 -14.56 18.25 -3.35
C THR A 148 -13.78 19.53 -3.70
N PRO A 149 -13.48 20.39 -2.71
CA PRO A 149 -12.68 21.58 -2.96
C PRO A 149 -11.21 21.22 -3.19
N ARG A 150 -10.46 22.14 -3.81
CA ARG A 150 -9.00 22.03 -3.81
C ARG A 150 -8.44 22.50 -2.48
N THR A 151 -7.44 21.79 -1.96
CA THR A 151 -6.73 22.21 -0.76
C THR A 151 -5.89 23.46 -1.01
N ALA A 152 -5.88 24.37 -0.03
CA ALA A 152 -5.13 25.63 -0.15
C ALA A 152 -3.61 25.43 -0.21
N MET A 153 -3.08 24.41 0.48
CA MET A 153 -1.62 24.18 0.57
C MET A 153 -1.05 23.45 -0.64
N ARG A 154 -1.77 22.44 -1.16
CA ARG A 154 -1.27 21.56 -2.23
C ARG A 154 -1.93 21.80 -3.58
N ASN A 155 -3.04 22.53 -3.61
CA ASN A 155 -3.86 22.73 -4.82
C ASN A 155 -4.34 21.39 -5.42
N GLU A 156 -4.55 20.38 -4.56
CA GLU A 156 -5.00 19.04 -4.92
C GLU A 156 -6.41 18.77 -4.36
N TYR A 157 -7.14 17.86 -5.02
CA TYR A 157 -8.39 17.28 -4.53
C TYR A 157 -8.08 16.04 -3.67
N GLU A 158 -8.12 16.21 -2.35
CA GLU A 158 -7.83 15.13 -1.41
C GLU A 158 -9.07 14.24 -1.21
N LEU A 159 -8.87 12.92 -1.17
CA LEU A 159 -9.97 11.98 -0.94
C LEU A 159 -10.58 12.14 0.45
N THR A 160 -9.78 12.55 1.44
CA THR A 160 -10.24 12.83 2.80
C THR A 160 -11.23 13.99 2.88
N ASP A 161 -11.08 15.01 2.02
CA ASP A 161 -12.07 16.07 1.88
C ASP A 161 -13.36 15.54 1.22
N SER A 162 -13.26 14.64 0.22
CA SER A 162 -14.44 13.96 -0.33
C SER A 162 -15.16 13.12 0.72
N ILE A 163 -14.43 12.40 1.55
CA ILE A 163 -15.00 11.61 2.65
C ILE A 163 -15.70 12.52 3.65
N GLN A 164 -15.14 13.70 3.95
CA GLN A 164 -15.82 14.64 4.82
C GLN A 164 -17.12 15.15 4.20
N VAL A 165 -17.11 15.57 2.94
CA VAL A 165 -18.34 15.99 2.23
C VAL A 165 -19.39 14.86 2.25
N PHE A 166 -18.95 13.62 2.01
CA PHE A 166 -19.81 12.44 2.05
C PHE A 166 -20.47 12.23 3.42
N ILE A 167 -19.72 12.44 4.52
CA ILE A 167 -20.25 12.42 5.89
C ILE A 167 -21.24 13.56 6.12
N ASP A 168 -20.90 14.77 5.67
CA ASP A 168 -21.70 15.99 5.87
C ASP A 168 -23.04 15.93 5.12
N ASP A 169 -23.12 15.17 4.02
CA ASP A 169 -24.37 14.87 3.30
C ASP A 169 -25.29 13.89 4.05
N GLY A 170 -24.84 13.36 5.19
CA GLY A 170 -25.58 12.45 6.04
C GLY A 170 -25.31 10.97 5.78
N ASN A 171 -24.40 10.62 4.87
CA ASN A 171 -24.04 9.22 4.65
C ASN A 171 -23.38 8.63 5.89
N TYR A 172 -23.64 7.33 6.14
CA TYR A 172 -23.01 6.62 7.24
C TYR A 172 -21.60 6.17 6.84
N VAL A 173 -20.62 6.47 7.68
CA VAL A 173 -19.24 5.99 7.51
C VAL A 173 -18.81 5.25 8.77
N GLY A 174 -18.47 3.98 8.63
CA GLY A 174 -17.89 3.14 9.68
C GLY A 174 -16.38 2.98 9.52
N THR A 175 -15.75 2.32 10.50
CA THR A 175 -14.37 1.85 10.39
C THR A 175 -14.29 0.34 10.51
N ALA A 176 -13.22 -0.24 9.98
CA ALA A 176 -12.87 -1.64 10.16
C ALA A 176 -11.37 -1.78 10.44
N ASN A 177 -11.02 -2.38 11.59
CA ASN A 177 -9.63 -2.61 11.98
C ASN A 177 -9.10 -3.90 11.34
N VAL A 178 -8.83 -3.85 10.04
CA VAL A 178 -8.49 -5.02 9.22
C VAL A 178 -7.03 -5.07 8.78
N VAL A 179 -6.25 -4.06 9.15
CA VAL A 179 -4.84 -3.89 8.79
C VAL A 179 -4.03 -3.83 10.06
N THR A 180 -3.13 -4.78 10.24
CA THR A 180 -2.21 -4.82 11.39
C THR A 180 -1.00 -3.94 11.15
N ASP A 181 -0.55 -3.83 9.90
CA ASP A 181 0.50 -2.90 9.52
C ASP A 181 0.38 -2.45 8.04
N ASP A 182 0.92 -1.27 7.74
CA ASP A 182 0.94 -0.69 6.40
C ASP A 182 2.29 -0.03 6.13
N LEU A 183 2.83 -0.27 4.94
CA LEU A 183 4.07 0.34 4.48
C LEU A 183 3.87 0.97 3.10
N ASN A 184 4.11 2.27 3.02
CA ASN A 184 4.18 2.98 1.75
C ASN A 184 5.42 2.52 0.97
N VAL A 185 5.25 2.23 -0.30
CA VAL A 185 6.32 1.86 -1.24
C VAL A 185 6.72 3.09 -2.04
N THR A 186 7.49 3.98 -1.42
CA THR A 186 7.90 5.26 -2.03
C THR A 186 9.31 5.18 -2.60
N TYR A 187 10.21 4.52 -1.87
CA TYR A 187 11.62 4.38 -2.19
C TYR A 187 11.98 2.90 -2.36
N PRO A 188 13.06 2.58 -3.10
CA PRO A 188 13.56 1.22 -3.17
C PRO A 188 13.81 0.59 -1.79
N SER A 189 14.26 1.38 -0.80
CA SER A 189 14.46 0.91 0.57
C SER A 189 13.19 0.39 1.25
N ASP A 190 12.01 0.86 0.82
CA ASP A 190 10.74 0.41 1.38
C ASP A 190 10.44 -1.02 0.91
N LEU A 191 10.74 -1.33 -0.36
CA LEU A 191 10.63 -2.70 -0.89
C LEU A 191 11.54 -3.67 -0.13
N LEU A 192 12.78 -3.26 0.15
CA LEU A 192 13.69 -4.06 0.96
C LEU A 192 13.14 -4.25 2.39
N SER A 193 12.69 -3.17 3.03
CA SER A 193 12.10 -3.22 4.37
C SER A 193 10.91 -4.17 4.46
N ILE A 194 10.00 -4.13 3.48
CA ILE A 194 8.84 -5.03 3.37
C ILE A 194 9.30 -6.48 3.28
N ASN A 195 10.24 -6.79 2.38
CA ASN A 195 10.74 -8.15 2.22
C ASN A 195 11.42 -8.69 3.50
N LEU A 196 12.27 -7.89 4.13
CA LEU A 196 12.93 -8.28 5.39
C LEU A 196 11.94 -8.42 6.54
N LYS A 197 10.87 -7.60 6.58
CA LYS A 197 9.79 -7.76 7.55
C LYS A 197 9.03 -9.06 7.32
N ILE A 198 8.67 -9.39 6.08
CA ILE A 198 7.99 -10.65 5.75
C ILE A 198 8.83 -11.85 6.15
N LEU A 199 10.16 -11.82 5.96
CA LEU A 199 11.05 -12.87 6.45
C LEU A 199 10.91 -13.06 7.97
N ARG A 200 11.04 -11.98 8.74
CA ARG A 200 10.90 -12.00 10.21
C ARG A 200 9.53 -12.49 10.66
N ASP A 201 8.45 -12.00 10.04
CA ASP A 201 7.08 -12.39 10.38
C ASP A 201 6.80 -13.88 10.07
N ASN A 202 7.64 -14.53 9.27
CA ASN A 202 7.57 -15.96 8.96
C ASN A 202 8.67 -16.78 9.66
N ASP A 203 9.37 -16.20 10.66
CA ASP A 203 10.49 -16.83 11.38
C ASP A 203 11.61 -17.32 10.45
N LEU A 204 11.84 -16.61 9.34
CA LEU A 204 12.91 -16.88 8.38
C LEU A 204 14.02 -15.84 8.50
N ASP A 205 15.28 -16.29 8.52
CA ASP A 205 16.43 -15.39 8.41
C ASP A 205 16.76 -15.07 6.95
N THR A 206 16.65 -16.04 6.05
CA THR A 206 17.03 -15.87 4.64
C THR A 206 16.07 -16.68 3.78
N LEU A 207 15.74 -16.15 2.59
CA LEU A 207 15.02 -16.88 1.55
C LEU A 207 15.86 -16.95 0.29
N ILE A 208 16.01 -18.13 -0.28
CA ILE A 208 16.68 -18.35 -1.57
C ILE A 208 15.68 -18.98 -2.53
N GLY A 209 15.43 -18.29 -3.63
CA GLY A 209 14.51 -18.74 -4.68
C GLY A 209 15.00 -20.00 -5.39
N ALA A 210 14.07 -20.74 -5.96
CA ALA A 210 14.36 -21.96 -6.69
C ALA A 210 15.29 -21.72 -7.89
N GLY A 211 16.10 -22.73 -8.24
CA GLY A 211 17.01 -22.68 -9.39
C GLY A 211 18.27 -21.82 -9.20
N SER A 212 18.47 -21.25 -8.02
CA SER A 212 19.66 -20.44 -7.72
C SER A 212 20.88 -21.32 -7.45
N ASP A 213 22.03 -20.91 -7.99
CA ASP A 213 23.32 -21.56 -7.85
C ASP A 213 24.28 -20.64 -7.09
N ILE A 214 24.50 -20.96 -5.82
CA ILE A 214 25.23 -20.09 -4.88
C ILE A 214 26.53 -20.77 -4.49
N HIS A 215 27.65 -20.06 -4.67
CA HIS A 215 28.96 -20.55 -4.26
C HIS A 215 28.93 -21.04 -2.79
N PRO A 216 29.46 -22.24 -2.47
CA PRO A 216 29.34 -22.84 -1.14
C PRO A 216 29.85 -21.99 0.03
N ASP A 217 30.87 -21.16 -0.23
CA ASP A 217 31.45 -20.26 0.78
C ASP A 217 30.69 -18.92 0.94
N CYS A 218 29.55 -18.74 0.29
CA CYS A 218 28.71 -17.55 0.46
C CYS A 218 28.01 -17.54 1.82
N GLN A 219 27.93 -16.35 2.42
CA GLN A 219 27.13 -16.10 3.62
C GLN A 219 25.98 -15.18 3.26
N ILE A 220 24.74 -15.67 3.41
CA ILE A 220 23.53 -14.90 3.15
C ILE A 220 22.77 -14.74 4.47
N ILE A 221 22.67 -13.52 4.95
CA ILE A 221 22.20 -13.17 6.29
C ILE A 221 21.08 -12.14 6.15
N ASN A 222 19.90 -12.39 6.76
CA ASN A 222 18.78 -11.44 6.74
C ASN A 222 18.50 -10.90 5.32
N SER A 223 18.37 -11.79 4.34
CA SER A 223 18.34 -11.40 2.93
C SER A 223 17.42 -12.27 2.08
N VAL A 224 16.91 -11.69 0.99
CA VAL A 224 16.10 -12.39 0.00
C VAL A 224 16.89 -12.52 -1.29
N VAL A 225 17.05 -13.74 -1.77
CA VAL A 225 17.64 -14.05 -3.07
C VAL A 225 16.53 -14.60 -3.96
N GLY A 226 16.32 -13.97 -5.11
CA GLY A 226 15.31 -14.38 -6.09
C GLY A 226 15.61 -15.72 -6.74
N GLU A 227 14.73 -16.14 -7.63
CA GLU A 227 14.88 -17.37 -8.40
C GLU A 227 15.99 -17.25 -9.46
N ASN A 228 16.65 -18.36 -9.76
CA ASN A 228 17.68 -18.45 -10.80
C ASN A 228 18.80 -17.41 -10.66
N VAL A 229 19.17 -17.07 -9.43
CA VAL A 229 20.33 -16.23 -9.14
C VAL A 229 21.59 -17.08 -9.15
N THR A 230 22.65 -16.58 -9.76
CA THR A 230 23.97 -17.24 -9.70
C THR A 230 24.96 -16.36 -8.96
N ILE A 231 25.66 -16.94 -8.00
CA ILE A 231 26.79 -16.30 -7.31
C ILE A 231 27.98 -17.24 -7.47
N ALA A 232 28.88 -16.91 -8.41
CA ALA A 232 29.96 -17.81 -8.82
C ALA A 232 31.18 -17.76 -7.89
N GLU A 233 31.29 -16.73 -7.05
CA GLU A 233 32.44 -16.48 -6.19
C GLU A 233 31.99 -16.27 -4.73
N PRO A 234 32.84 -16.53 -3.72
CA PRO A 234 32.51 -16.27 -2.32
C PRO A 234 32.07 -14.82 -2.08
N CYS A 235 30.86 -14.66 -1.52
CA CYS A 235 30.25 -13.36 -1.23
C CYS A 235 29.59 -13.33 0.14
N ILE A 236 29.57 -12.16 0.78
CA ILE A 236 28.79 -11.91 1.99
C ILE A 236 27.64 -10.99 1.61
N ILE A 237 26.40 -11.45 1.80
CA ILE A 237 25.17 -10.71 1.52
C ILE A 237 24.42 -10.53 2.83
N ARG A 238 24.18 -9.29 3.23
CA ARG A 238 23.48 -8.93 4.47
C ARG A 238 22.41 -7.88 4.24
N ASP A 239 21.26 -8.02 4.89
CA ASP A 239 20.18 -7.03 4.86
C ASP A 239 19.80 -6.62 3.44
N SER A 240 19.79 -7.56 2.48
CA SER A 240 19.76 -7.24 1.05
C SER A 240 18.75 -8.07 0.27
N MET A 241 18.38 -7.58 -0.90
CA MET A 241 17.48 -8.25 -1.84
C MET A 241 18.18 -8.40 -3.18
N ILE A 242 18.19 -9.61 -3.72
CA ILE A 242 18.72 -9.91 -5.05
C ILE A 242 17.55 -10.34 -5.93
N PHE A 243 17.32 -9.65 -7.03
CA PHE A 243 16.23 -9.96 -7.95
C PHE A 243 16.51 -11.26 -8.71
N PRO A 244 15.44 -11.92 -9.22
CA PRO A 244 15.61 -13.10 -10.06
C PRO A 244 16.57 -12.87 -11.23
N PHE A 245 17.26 -13.94 -11.64
CA PHE A 245 18.19 -13.97 -12.79
C PHE A 245 19.45 -13.10 -12.67
N VAL A 246 19.72 -12.50 -11.51
CA VAL A 246 20.97 -11.77 -11.27
C VAL A 246 22.17 -12.73 -11.27
N GLN A 247 23.28 -12.26 -11.83
CA GLN A 247 24.54 -12.98 -11.91
C GLN A 247 25.64 -12.19 -11.19
N ILE A 248 26.23 -12.75 -10.13
CA ILE A 248 27.34 -12.17 -9.38
C ILE A 248 28.59 -13.03 -9.64
N THR A 249 29.47 -12.53 -10.51
CA THR A 249 30.65 -13.29 -11.00
C THR A 249 31.96 -12.88 -10.34
N SER A 250 31.92 -12.06 -9.29
CA SER A 250 33.10 -11.57 -8.59
C SER A 250 32.85 -11.59 -7.09
N LYS A 251 33.90 -11.84 -6.31
CA LYS A 251 33.87 -11.70 -4.84
C LYS A 251 33.35 -10.31 -4.46
N CYS A 252 32.32 -10.26 -3.63
CA CYS A 252 31.77 -8.99 -3.15
C CYS A 252 31.19 -9.10 -1.73
N ALA A 253 31.11 -7.95 -1.07
CA ALA A 253 30.28 -7.76 0.10
C ALA A 253 29.10 -6.86 -0.30
N VAL A 254 27.89 -7.36 -0.11
CA VAL A 254 26.63 -6.66 -0.38
C VAL A 254 25.94 -6.44 0.96
N GLU A 255 25.68 -5.19 1.29
CA GLU A 255 25.01 -4.83 2.54
C GLU A 255 23.95 -3.77 2.24
N LYS A 256 22.76 -3.94 2.84
CA LYS A 256 21.66 -2.97 2.75
C LYS A 256 21.38 -2.54 1.32
N SER A 257 21.27 -3.48 0.39
CA SER A 257 21.19 -3.17 -1.03
C SER A 257 20.13 -4.00 -1.75
N ILE A 258 19.60 -3.42 -2.82
CA ILE A 258 18.80 -4.14 -3.82
C ILE A 258 19.67 -4.32 -5.06
N ILE A 259 19.86 -5.56 -5.50
CA ILE A 259 20.56 -5.87 -6.75
C ILE A 259 19.52 -6.32 -7.78
N THR A 260 19.52 -5.62 -8.90
CA THR A 260 18.73 -5.93 -10.10
C THR A 260 19.67 -6.37 -11.23
N PRO A 261 19.16 -6.99 -12.32
CA PRO A 261 19.99 -7.31 -13.48
C PRO A 261 20.71 -6.08 -14.07
N GLU A 262 20.12 -4.88 -13.94
CA GLU A 262 20.62 -3.66 -14.53
C GLU A 262 21.47 -2.80 -13.59
N THR A 263 21.20 -2.86 -12.28
CA THR A 263 21.82 -1.94 -11.32
C THR A 263 21.80 -2.44 -9.88
N THR A 264 22.66 -1.84 -9.05
CA THR A 264 22.68 -2.01 -7.59
C THR A 264 22.28 -0.72 -6.91
N ILE A 265 21.27 -0.79 -6.04
CA ILE A 265 20.75 0.34 -5.26
C ILE A 265 21.12 0.13 -3.80
N ARG A 266 21.95 1.02 -3.26
CA ARG A 266 22.21 1.05 -1.81
C ARG A 266 21.03 1.69 -1.09
N CYS A 267 20.50 0.99 -0.11
CA CYS A 267 19.38 1.40 0.70
C CYS A 267 19.88 1.91 2.05
N ASN A 268 19.59 3.17 2.34
CA ASN A 268 19.62 3.64 3.72
C ASN A 268 18.34 3.14 4.38
N LEU A 269 18.38 1.91 4.91
CA LEU A 269 17.29 1.40 5.74
C LEU A 269 17.10 2.40 6.86
N ARG A 270 15.93 3.04 6.91
CA ARG A 270 15.56 3.88 8.04
C ARG A 270 15.63 2.95 9.24
N SER A 271 16.48 3.28 10.20
CA SER A 271 16.37 2.69 11.53
C SER A 271 14.91 2.84 11.96
N GLU A 272 14.30 1.76 12.47
CA GLU A 272 13.07 1.87 13.24
C GLU A 272 13.20 3.08 14.17
N PRO A 273 12.14 3.87 14.40
CA PRO A 273 12.23 5.03 15.27
C PRO A 273 12.64 4.56 16.68
N HIS A 274 13.95 4.58 16.94
CA HIS A 274 14.47 4.63 18.29
C HIS A 274 13.95 5.95 18.87
N VAL A 275 12.99 5.83 19.78
CA VAL A 275 12.61 6.91 20.68
C VAL A 275 13.84 7.22 21.53
N GLU A 276 14.73 8.09 21.04
CA GLU A 276 15.66 8.79 21.91
C GLU A 276 14.85 9.86 22.65
N LEU A 277 14.38 9.49 23.84
CA LEU A 277 13.98 10.46 24.86
C LEU A 277 15.22 11.31 25.18
N ARG A 278 15.15 12.60 24.87
CA ARG A 278 15.93 13.64 25.54
C ARG A 278 15.01 14.45 26.43
#